data_AF-A0A929DVI5-F1
#
_entry.id   AF-A0A929DVI5-F1
#
_cell.length_a   1.000
_cell.length_b   1.000
_cell.length_c   1.000
_cell.angle_alpha   90.00
_cell.angle_beta   90.00
_cell.angle_gamma   90.00
#
_symmetry.space_group_name_H-M   'P 1'
#
loop_
_entity.id
_entity.type
_entity.pdbx_description
1 polymer ?
#
loop_
_entity_poly.entity_id
_entity_poly.type
_entity_poly.pdbx_seq_one_letter_code
_entity_poly.pdbx_strand_id
1 'polypeptide(L)'
;MIMSEHALKSGSFVRLDQLNESDPEKITVRLGRTISVFRGEPEKLLEQIKSSKADIGEYVFIEDLGLLGLSSNKSKVEQKLATVRKESRGADLPEAVASPQFKKPLYNRVVAVTGGAMGYGEGIARQLFREGANVVIMDINEQEGVRLAGELNEHRSPNRAMFVKADVSSLESMKNAVYESILEFSGLDVLISNAGVLRAGSIEELEEKDFDFVTKVNYKGYYNSVKAVVPVMKIQNRHSTENFGDIIQINSKSGLEGSKRNFAYAGSKFAGIGLTHSFAMELIEDRIKVNAICPGNFFEGPLWSDPENGLFVQYLKAGKVKDALTVEDVKRHYESMVPAGRGCRVEDVVKAIKYVIDQEYETGQAIPVTGGQVMLS
;
A
#
# COMPACT_ATOMS: atom_id res chain seq x y z
N MET A 1 -17.30 -38.87 -13.37
CA MET A 1 -17.00 -39.27 -11.98
C MET A 1 -15.58 -39.82 -11.96
N ILE A 2 -14.66 -39.03 -11.36
CA ILE A 2 -13.30 -39.34 -10.86
C ILE A 2 -12.31 -40.01 -11.85
N MET A 3 -11.39 -39.22 -12.42
CA MET A 3 -10.23 -39.73 -13.17
C MET A 3 -8.93 -39.47 -12.40
N SER A 4 -8.12 -40.53 -12.23
CA SER A 4 -6.94 -40.56 -11.37
C SER A 4 -5.65 -40.16 -12.09
N GLU A 5 -4.91 -39.30 -11.40
CA GLU A 5 -3.80 -38.44 -11.81
C GLU A 5 -2.41 -39.11 -11.67
N HIS A 6 -2.29 -40.38 -12.09
CA HIS A 6 -1.04 -41.13 -11.93
C HIS A 6 -0.31 -41.31 -13.28
N ALA A 7 0.78 -40.55 -13.44
CA ALA A 7 1.93 -40.90 -14.26
C ALA A 7 1.75 -40.84 -15.80
N LEU A 8 1.80 -39.62 -16.36
CA LEU A 8 2.27 -39.41 -17.75
C LEU A 8 3.79 -39.63 -17.79
N LYS A 9 4.15 -40.91 -17.86
CA LYS A 9 5.48 -41.47 -18.13
C LYS A 9 5.83 -41.33 -19.62
N SER A 10 6.83 -40.53 -19.96
CA SER A 10 7.78 -40.83 -21.04
C SER A 10 8.98 -39.87 -20.92
N GLY A 11 10.11 -40.39 -20.43
CA GLY A 11 11.32 -39.60 -20.26
C GLY A 11 11.98 -39.19 -21.58
N SER A 12 12.71 -38.08 -21.55
CA SER A 12 14.00 -37.81 -22.24
C SER A 12 14.53 -36.45 -21.77
N PHE A 13 15.85 -36.30 -21.72
CA PHE A 13 16.63 -35.23 -21.08
C PHE A 13 16.81 -33.99 -21.97
N VAL A 14 17.01 -32.80 -21.36
CA VAL A 14 17.98 -31.78 -21.83
C VAL A 14 18.58 -31.06 -20.60
N ARG A 15 19.90 -30.80 -20.63
CA ARG A 15 20.67 -30.15 -19.58
C ARG A 15 20.42 -28.63 -19.53
N LEU A 16 20.52 -28.08 -18.32
CA LEU A 16 20.43 -26.66 -17.96
C LEU A 16 21.69 -25.84 -18.29
N ASP A 17 22.65 -26.39 -19.04
CA ASP A 17 23.92 -25.72 -19.40
C ASP A 17 23.85 -24.91 -20.72
N GLN A 18 22.65 -24.70 -21.27
CA GLN A 18 22.45 -23.90 -22.49
C GLN A 18 21.56 -22.66 -22.34
N LEU A 19 21.18 -22.26 -21.13
CA LEU A 19 20.54 -20.96 -20.91
C LEU A 19 21.60 -19.93 -20.53
N ASN A 20 22.15 -19.27 -21.54
CA ASN A 20 22.93 -18.06 -21.36
C ASN A 20 22.01 -16.83 -21.52
N GLU A 21 22.21 -15.84 -20.63
CA GLU A 21 21.68 -14.46 -20.65
C GLU A 21 20.18 -14.25 -20.39
N SER A 22 19.78 -14.23 -19.11
CA SER A 22 18.81 -13.30 -18.47
C SER A 22 18.25 -13.92 -17.18
N ASP A 23 18.60 -13.35 -16.05
CA ASP A 23 18.32 -13.85 -14.69
C ASP A 23 16.87 -13.49 -14.26
N PRO A 24 15.98 -14.45 -13.92
CA PRO A 24 14.75 -14.16 -13.20
C PRO A 24 14.83 -14.67 -11.76
N GLU A 25 14.84 -13.71 -10.84
CA GLU A 25 15.07 -13.82 -9.40
C GLU A 25 14.08 -14.75 -8.67
N LYS A 26 14.60 -15.50 -7.68
CA LYS A 26 13.85 -16.34 -6.74
C LYS A 26 13.39 -15.53 -5.53
N ILE A 27 12.10 -15.58 -5.20
CA ILE A 27 11.50 -14.72 -4.15
C ILE A 27 10.75 -15.56 -3.12
N THR A 28 10.75 -15.21 -1.82
CA THR A 28 10.30 -16.09 -0.70
C THR A 28 9.00 -15.63 0.04
N VAL A 29 7.77 -16.06 -0.33
CA VAL A 29 6.47 -15.67 0.33
C VAL A 29 6.49 -16.02 1.82
N ARG A 30 6.12 -15.08 2.69
CA ARG A 30 6.09 -15.26 4.15
C ARG A 30 4.79 -15.93 4.62
N LEU A 31 4.64 -17.23 4.36
CA LEU A 31 3.51 -18.03 4.90
C LEU A 31 3.88 -18.84 6.16
N GLY A 32 4.81 -18.34 6.98
CA GLY A 32 5.46 -19.18 8.02
C GLY A 32 6.32 -20.32 7.44
N ARG A 33 6.49 -20.32 6.10
CA ARG A 33 7.30 -21.22 5.27
C ARG A 33 8.01 -20.39 4.19
N THR A 34 9.10 -20.90 3.64
CA THR A 34 9.80 -20.30 2.48
C THR A 34 9.05 -20.66 1.19
N ILE A 35 8.61 -19.69 0.39
CA ILE A 35 7.85 -19.95 -0.84
C ILE A 35 8.46 -19.26 -2.05
N SER A 36 8.90 -20.00 -3.06
CA SER A 36 9.45 -19.40 -4.29
C SER A 36 8.37 -18.85 -5.22
N VAL A 37 8.41 -17.56 -5.57
CA VAL A 37 7.46 -16.90 -6.51
C VAL A 37 8.06 -16.77 -7.90
N PHE A 38 7.30 -17.10 -8.95
CA PHE A 38 7.72 -17.03 -10.35
C PHE A 38 6.75 -16.23 -11.22
N ARG A 39 7.30 -15.49 -12.20
CA ARG A 39 6.56 -14.73 -13.23
C ARG A 39 6.28 -15.58 -14.46
N GLY A 40 5.06 -15.56 -14.99
CA GLY A 40 4.79 -16.10 -16.31
C GLY A 40 3.36 -16.58 -16.51
N GLU A 41 3.08 -17.10 -17.70
CA GLU A 41 1.82 -17.80 -17.91
C GLU A 41 1.79 -19.06 -17.05
N PRO A 42 0.69 -19.32 -16.34
CA PRO A 42 0.63 -20.30 -15.26
C PRO A 42 0.84 -21.70 -15.77
N GLU A 43 0.18 -21.98 -16.89
CA GLU A 43 0.19 -23.24 -17.61
C GLU A 43 1.61 -23.52 -18.11
N LYS A 44 2.28 -22.50 -18.69
CA LYS A 44 3.68 -22.60 -19.13
C LYS A 44 4.66 -22.80 -17.98
N LEU A 45 4.49 -22.07 -16.87
CA LEU A 45 5.32 -22.25 -15.66
C LEU A 45 5.12 -23.63 -15.05
N LEU A 46 3.88 -24.09 -14.94
CA LEU A 46 3.55 -25.45 -14.47
C LEU A 46 4.10 -26.51 -15.41
N GLU A 47 4.04 -26.32 -16.73
CA GLU A 47 4.68 -27.22 -17.69
C GLU A 47 6.20 -27.24 -17.54
N GLN A 48 6.84 -26.08 -17.38
CA GLN A 48 8.29 -25.96 -17.12
C GLN A 48 8.68 -26.65 -15.81
N ILE A 49 7.88 -26.48 -14.76
CA ILE A 49 8.16 -27.10 -13.46
C ILE A 49 7.89 -28.60 -13.48
N LYS A 50 6.77 -29.05 -14.06
CA LYS A 50 6.46 -30.48 -14.24
C LYS A 50 7.51 -31.17 -15.11
N SER A 51 8.04 -30.49 -16.14
CA SER A 51 9.11 -31.02 -16.99
C SER A 51 10.48 -31.07 -16.30
N SER A 52 10.72 -30.21 -15.29
CA SER A 52 11.96 -30.22 -14.49
C SER A 52 12.11 -31.42 -13.54
N LYS A 53 11.04 -32.21 -13.32
CA LYS A 53 10.95 -33.31 -12.33
C LYS A 53 11.29 -32.89 -10.89
N ALA A 54 11.24 -31.59 -10.58
CA ALA A 54 11.42 -31.11 -9.22
C ALA A 54 10.19 -31.46 -8.37
N ASP A 55 10.41 -32.08 -7.20
CA ASP A 55 9.40 -32.18 -6.15
C ASP A 55 9.25 -30.80 -5.50
N ILE A 56 8.25 -30.05 -5.95
CA ILE A 56 8.03 -28.63 -5.60
C ILE A 56 7.09 -28.42 -4.43
N GLY A 57 6.51 -29.49 -3.87
CA GLY A 57 5.56 -29.40 -2.77
C GLY A 57 4.23 -28.74 -3.15
N GLU A 58 3.59 -28.09 -2.18
CA GLU A 58 2.34 -27.35 -2.37
C GLU A 58 2.60 -26.08 -3.18
N TYR A 59 1.71 -25.73 -4.11
CA TYR A 59 1.82 -24.50 -4.88
C TYR A 59 0.52 -23.71 -4.86
N VAL A 60 0.63 -22.38 -4.94
CA VAL A 60 -0.49 -21.46 -5.01
C VAL A 60 -0.39 -20.66 -6.29
N PHE A 61 -1.50 -20.55 -7.00
CA PHE A 61 -1.60 -19.78 -8.22
C PHE A 61 -2.46 -18.54 -8.01
N ILE A 62 -1.97 -17.38 -8.42
CA ILE A 62 -2.70 -16.11 -8.40
C ILE A 62 -3.00 -15.71 -9.85
N GLU A 63 -4.13 -16.16 -10.36
CA GLU A 63 -4.55 -16.01 -11.77
C GLU A 63 -4.54 -14.58 -12.27
N ASP A 64 -5.13 -13.68 -11.49
CA ASP A 64 -5.22 -12.26 -11.82
C ASP A 64 -3.85 -11.54 -11.88
N LEU A 65 -2.79 -12.16 -11.35
CA LEU A 65 -1.42 -11.60 -11.28
C LEU A 65 -0.39 -12.42 -12.07
N GLY A 66 -0.75 -13.56 -12.66
CA GLY A 66 0.20 -14.43 -13.36
C GLY A 66 1.35 -14.95 -12.47
N LEU A 67 1.03 -15.30 -11.21
CA LEU A 67 2.01 -15.68 -10.19
C LEU A 67 1.85 -17.13 -9.73
N LEU A 68 2.96 -17.85 -9.65
CA LEU A 68 3.05 -19.20 -9.05
C LEU A 68 3.98 -19.18 -7.83
N GLY A 69 3.45 -19.50 -6.64
CA GLY A 69 4.22 -19.68 -5.41
C GLY A 69 4.45 -21.17 -5.10
N LEU A 70 5.68 -21.59 -4.83
CA LEU A 70 6.07 -22.97 -4.49
C LEU A 70 6.49 -23.10 -3.02
N SER A 71 5.78 -23.90 -2.20
CA SER A 71 6.08 -24.15 -0.79
C SER A 71 6.82 -25.48 -0.62
N SER A 72 8.05 -25.46 -0.10
CA SER A 72 8.83 -26.68 0.17
C SER A 72 9.46 -26.74 1.58
N ASN A 73 9.73 -27.97 2.04
CA ASN A 73 10.31 -28.31 3.35
C ASN A 73 11.73 -27.71 3.50
N LYS A 74 11.86 -26.76 4.43
CA LYS A 74 13.05 -25.95 4.74
C LYS A 74 14.38 -26.72 4.71
N SER A 75 14.41 -27.93 5.28
CA SER A 75 15.62 -28.75 5.42
C SER A 75 16.20 -29.28 4.10
N LYS A 76 15.34 -29.61 3.12
CA LYS A 76 15.77 -30.10 1.80
C LYS A 76 16.30 -28.97 0.91
N VAL A 77 15.77 -27.76 1.04
CA VAL A 77 16.23 -26.57 0.31
C VAL A 77 17.57 -26.10 0.86
N GLU A 78 17.73 -26.05 2.18
CA GLU A 78 18.99 -25.68 2.84
C GLU A 78 20.13 -26.67 2.52
N GLN A 79 19.87 -27.98 2.51
CA GLN A 79 20.87 -29.00 2.12
C GLN A 79 21.31 -28.86 0.64
N LYS A 80 20.38 -28.60 -0.28
CA LYS A 80 20.72 -28.41 -1.71
C LYS A 80 21.48 -27.10 -1.95
N LEU A 81 21.14 -26.02 -1.24
CA LEU A 81 21.86 -24.75 -1.31
C LEU A 81 23.25 -24.81 -0.64
N ALA A 82 23.42 -25.60 0.43
CA ALA A 82 24.72 -25.86 1.05
C ALA A 82 25.69 -26.63 0.14
N THR A 83 25.16 -27.41 -0.82
CA THR A 83 25.95 -28.16 -1.79
C THR A 83 26.45 -27.26 -2.94
N VAL A 84 25.69 -26.20 -3.25
CA VAL A 84 26.05 -25.17 -4.25
C VAL A 84 26.97 -24.08 -3.67
N ARG A 85 26.88 -23.79 -2.35
CA ARG A 85 27.70 -22.77 -1.67
C ARG A 85 29.18 -23.11 -1.47
N LYS A 86 29.64 -24.31 -1.83
CA LYS A 86 31.05 -24.72 -1.62
C LYS A 86 32.06 -24.07 -2.57
N GLU A 87 31.63 -23.27 -3.54
CA GLU A 87 32.53 -22.55 -4.47
C GLU A 87 32.64 -21.03 -4.25
N SER A 88 32.14 -20.50 -3.12
CA SER A 88 32.46 -19.12 -2.72
C SER A 88 32.26 -18.90 -1.22
N ARG A 89 33.37 -18.90 -0.46
CA ARG A 89 33.41 -18.39 0.94
C ARG A 89 33.27 -16.85 0.91
N GLY A 90 32.72 -16.17 1.92
CA GLY A 90 32.13 -16.61 3.19
C GLY A 90 31.61 -15.41 4.00
N ALA A 91 30.72 -15.68 4.95
CA ALA A 91 30.48 -14.99 6.23
C ALA A 91 29.14 -15.49 6.79
N ASP A 92 29.15 -15.99 8.03
CA ASP A 92 27.98 -16.51 8.73
C ASP A 92 26.96 -15.39 9.05
N LEU A 93 25.68 -15.67 8.81
CA LEU A 93 24.57 -14.84 9.28
C LEU A 93 24.27 -15.18 10.75
N PRO A 94 24.08 -14.21 11.65
CA PRO A 94 23.82 -14.48 13.05
C PRO A 94 22.42 -15.08 13.28
N GLU A 95 22.34 -16.00 14.24
CA GLU A 95 21.10 -16.64 14.70
C GLU A 95 20.06 -15.62 15.18
N ALA A 96 18.79 -15.94 14.91
CA ALA A 96 17.64 -15.15 15.32
C ALA A 96 17.56 -15.08 16.86
N VAL A 97 17.85 -13.91 17.40
CA VAL A 97 17.64 -13.61 18.82
C VAL A 97 16.14 -13.50 19.08
N ALA A 98 15.61 -14.36 19.94
CA ALA A 98 14.24 -14.23 20.46
C ALA A 98 14.10 -12.84 21.11
N SER A 99 13.16 -12.03 20.61
CA SER A 99 12.91 -10.67 21.09
C SER A 99 11.63 -10.59 21.93
N PRO A 100 11.56 -9.67 22.90
CA PRO A 100 10.63 -9.72 24.02
C PRO A 100 9.19 -9.34 23.65
N GLN A 101 8.31 -9.64 24.61
CA GLN A 101 6.86 -9.76 24.60
C GLN A 101 6.04 -8.47 24.35
N PHE A 102 6.42 -7.64 23.38
CA PHE A 102 5.57 -6.58 22.81
C PHE A 102 5.69 -6.58 21.28
N LYS A 103 4.84 -7.35 20.60
CA LYS A 103 4.73 -7.28 19.13
C LYS A 103 4.15 -5.89 18.79
N LYS A 104 4.96 -4.99 18.25
CA LYS A 104 4.41 -3.80 17.57
C LYS A 104 3.47 -4.28 16.45
N PRO A 105 2.24 -3.75 16.30
CA PRO A 105 1.27 -4.23 15.32
C PRO A 105 1.76 -4.25 13.87
N LEU A 106 2.78 -3.44 13.57
CA LEU A 106 3.36 -3.27 12.24
C LEU A 106 4.70 -4.00 12.05
N TYR A 107 5.26 -4.60 13.10
CA TYR A 107 6.53 -5.28 13.00
C TYR A 107 6.44 -6.36 11.93
N ASN A 108 7.36 -6.32 10.97
CA ASN A 108 7.46 -7.31 9.90
C ASN A 108 6.28 -7.35 8.91
N ARG A 109 5.30 -6.44 9.03
CA ARG A 109 4.19 -6.30 8.08
C ARG A 109 4.66 -5.54 6.83
N VAL A 110 4.10 -5.89 5.68
CA VAL A 110 4.33 -5.22 4.40
C VAL A 110 3.22 -4.20 4.16
N VAL A 111 3.58 -2.93 4.09
CA VAL A 111 2.63 -1.82 3.95
C VAL A 111 2.88 -1.08 2.65
N ALA A 112 1.89 -1.09 1.76
CA ALA A 112 1.89 -0.27 0.55
C ALA A 112 1.25 1.09 0.81
N VAL A 113 1.87 2.16 0.36
CA VAL A 113 1.36 3.54 0.49
C VAL A 113 1.27 4.18 -0.88
N THR A 114 0.05 4.41 -1.38
CA THR A 114 -0.16 5.13 -2.66
C THR A 114 -0.07 6.64 -2.48
N GLY A 115 0.46 7.36 -3.46
CA GLY A 115 0.83 8.76 -3.27
C GLY A 115 1.91 8.92 -2.19
N GLY A 116 2.77 7.90 -2.04
CA GLY A 116 3.70 7.75 -0.93
C GLY A 116 4.95 8.64 -1.03
N ALA A 117 5.18 9.32 -2.16
CA ALA A 117 6.42 10.06 -2.37
C ALA A 117 6.44 11.44 -1.71
N MET A 118 5.28 12.02 -1.36
CA MET A 118 5.20 13.39 -0.82
C MET A 118 4.07 13.56 0.21
N GLY A 119 4.12 14.67 0.95
CA GLY A 119 3.02 15.12 1.82
C GLY A 119 2.63 14.11 2.89
N TYR A 120 1.32 13.82 3.01
CA TYR A 120 0.84 12.81 3.95
C TYR A 120 1.41 11.42 3.66
N GLY A 121 1.55 11.04 2.38
CA GLY A 121 2.00 9.71 2.00
C GLY A 121 3.43 9.46 2.43
N GLU A 122 4.33 10.41 2.17
CA GLU A 122 5.71 10.36 2.64
C GLU A 122 5.77 10.29 4.16
N GLY A 123 5.05 11.19 4.85
CA GLY A 123 5.03 11.21 6.31
C GLY A 123 4.56 9.89 6.92
N ILE A 124 3.48 9.32 6.38
CA ILE A 124 2.95 8.03 6.80
C ILE A 124 3.98 6.93 6.52
N ALA A 125 4.55 6.86 5.32
CA ALA A 125 5.57 5.87 4.97
C ALA A 125 6.75 5.90 5.95
N ARG A 126 7.28 7.08 6.27
CA ARG A 126 8.38 7.25 7.24
C ARG A 126 7.99 6.77 8.64
N GLN A 127 6.81 7.15 9.13
CA GLN A 127 6.37 6.76 10.47
C GLN A 127 6.11 5.25 10.56
N LEU A 128 5.47 4.64 9.56
CA LEU A 128 5.21 3.20 9.55
C LEU A 128 6.52 2.39 9.44
N PHE A 129 7.50 2.86 8.68
CA PHE A 129 8.84 2.27 8.62
C PHE A 129 9.52 2.27 10.01
N ARG A 130 9.42 3.37 10.77
CA ARG A 130 9.94 3.46 12.16
C ARG A 130 9.21 2.53 13.13
N GLU A 131 7.99 2.15 12.82
CA GLU A 131 7.22 1.17 13.59
C GLU A 131 7.55 -0.29 13.24
N GLY A 132 8.49 -0.51 12.32
CA GLY A 132 9.02 -1.83 11.97
C GLY A 132 8.37 -2.47 10.74
N ALA A 133 7.60 -1.71 9.96
CA ALA A 133 7.02 -2.18 8.71
C ALA A 133 8.05 -2.19 7.57
N ASN A 134 7.91 -3.16 6.67
CA ASN A 134 8.43 -3.04 5.32
C ASN A 134 7.49 -2.14 4.52
N VAL A 135 8.02 -1.16 3.79
CA VAL A 135 7.20 -0.13 3.15
C VAL A 135 7.38 -0.14 1.64
N VAL A 136 6.28 -0.26 0.90
CA VAL A 136 6.24 -0.07 -0.55
C VAL A 136 5.67 1.32 -0.86
N ILE A 137 6.53 2.20 -1.36
CA ILE A 137 6.17 3.55 -1.79
C ILE A 137 5.65 3.45 -3.23
N MET A 138 4.35 3.62 -3.40
CA MET A 138 3.69 3.57 -4.71
C MET A 138 3.33 5.00 -5.15
N ASP A 139 3.98 5.48 -6.20
CA ASP A 139 3.76 6.86 -6.68
C ASP A 139 4.03 7.00 -8.18
N ILE A 140 3.48 8.04 -8.81
CA ILE A 140 3.83 8.43 -10.18
C ILE A 140 5.15 9.23 -10.21
N ASN A 141 5.50 9.91 -9.11
CA ASN A 141 6.72 10.67 -8.97
C ASN A 141 7.89 9.77 -8.60
N GLU A 142 8.55 9.26 -9.63
CA GLU A 142 9.68 8.34 -9.52
C GLU A 142 10.88 8.94 -8.79
N GLN A 143 11.20 10.20 -9.06
CA GLN A 143 12.35 10.86 -8.45
C GLN A 143 12.20 10.95 -6.92
N GLU A 144 11.07 11.46 -6.44
CA GLU A 144 10.81 11.60 -5.00
C GLU A 144 10.61 10.24 -4.32
N GLY A 145 9.98 9.30 -5.01
CA GLY A 145 9.78 7.95 -4.49
C GLY A 145 11.09 7.19 -4.29
N VAL A 146 11.99 7.22 -5.28
CA VAL A 146 13.33 6.61 -5.18
C VAL A 146 14.16 7.30 -4.10
N ARG A 147 14.12 8.63 -4.03
CA ARG A 147 14.80 9.39 -2.96
C ARG A 147 14.34 8.92 -1.58
N LEU A 148 13.04 8.87 -1.35
CA LEU A 148 12.47 8.45 -0.07
C LEU A 148 12.84 7.01 0.29
N ALA A 149 12.77 6.08 -0.66
CA ALA A 149 13.18 4.69 -0.44
C ALA A 149 14.67 4.62 -0.07
N GLY A 150 15.53 5.39 -0.75
CA GLY A 150 16.96 5.49 -0.44
C GLY A 150 17.18 5.94 0.99
N GLU A 151 16.61 7.08 1.38
CA GLU A 151 16.75 7.65 2.73
C GLU A 151 16.27 6.72 3.84
N LEU A 152 15.16 6.00 3.63
CA LEU A 152 14.65 5.04 4.62
C LEU A 152 15.61 3.86 4.81
N ASN A 153 16.33 3.46 3.77
CA ASN A 153 17.27 2.35 3.78
C ASN A 153 18.72 2.75 4.13
N GLU A 154 19.03 4.04 4.28
CA GLU A 154 20.38 4.52 4.62
C GLU A 154 20.87 3.96 5.96
N HIS A 155 19.96 3.81 6.92
CA HIS A 155 20.28 3.28 8.23
C HIS A 155 20.03 1.78 8.29
N ARG A 156 20.93 1.05 8.97
CA ARG A 156 20.73 -0.38 9.21
C ARG A 156 19.45 -0.60 10.01
N SER A 157 18.46 -1.16 9.35
CA SER A 157 17.15 -1.53 9.88
C SER A 157 16.83 -2.98 9.50
N PRO A 158 16.11 -3.75 10.34
CA PRO A 158 15.63 -5.08 9.95
C PRO A 158 14.51 -5.02 8.90
N ASN A 159 13.87 -3.86 8.72
CA ASN A 159 12.85 -3.62 7.70
C ASN A 159 13.41 -2.81 6.52
N ARG A 160 12.82 -3.00 5.33
CA ARG A 160 13.22 -2.29 4.10
C ARG A 160 12.09 -1.46 3.50
N ALA A 161 12.48 -0.46 2.73
CA ALA A 161 11.58 0.30 1.87
C ALA A 161 11.90 0.02 0.40
N MET A 162 10.89 0.00 -0.47
CA MET A 162 11.09 0.00 -1.92
C MET A 162 10.20 1.06 -2.56
N PHE A 163 10.60 1.55 -3.72
CA PHE A 163 9.76 2.36 -4.58
C PHE A 163 9.23 1.52 -5.74
N VAL A 164 7.95 1.71 -6.09
CA VAL A 164 7.36 1.17 -7.31
C VAL A 164 6.53 2.26 -7.99
N LYS A 165 6.78 2.49 -9.28
CA LYS A 165 6.01 3.44 -10.07
C LYS A 165 4.59 2.95 -10.26
N ALA A 166 3.61 3.71 -9.80
CA ALA A 166 2.20 3.32 -9.81
C ALA A 166 1.27 4.50 -10.07
N ASP A 167 0.45 4.41 -11.12
CA ASP A 167 -0.69 5.29 -11.34
C ASP A 167 -1.96 4.62 -10.84
N VAL A 168 -2.53 5.12 -9.74
CA VAL A 168 -3.79 4.62 -9.19
C VAL A 168 -4.95 4.67 -10.18
N SER A 169 -4.91 5.58 -11.15
CA SER A 169 -5.93 5.73 -12.19
C SER A 169 -5.98 4.55 -13.18
N SER A 170 -4.93 3.70 -13.17
CA SER A 170 -4.75 2.53 -14.02
C SER A 170 -4.72 1.23 -13.19
N LEU A 171 -5.71 0.36 -13.40
CA LEU A 171 -5.77 -0.93 -12.72
C LEU A 171 -4.54 -1.80 -13.03
N GLU A 172 -4.09 -1.82 -14.29
CA GLU A 172 -2.90 -2.59 -14.68
C GLU A 172 -1.63 -2.05 -14.02
N SER A 173 -1.51 -0.73 -13.87
CA SER A 173 -0.40 -0.15 -13.12
C SER A 173 -0.42 -0.59 -11.66
N MET A 174 -1.59 -0.63 -11.02
CA MET A 174 -1.73 -1.08 -9.64
C MET A 174 -1.45 -2.58 -9.48
N LYS A 175 -1.92 -3.43 -10.42
CA LYS A 175 -1.59 -4.86 -10.42
C LYS A 175 -0.08 -5.09 -10.53
N ASN A 176 0.59 -4.37 -11.42
CA ASN A 176 2.05 -4.44 -11.54
C ASN A 176 2.73 -3.99 -10.24
N ALA A 177 2.24 -2.94 -9.58
CA ALA A 177 2.84 -2.49 -8.32
C ALA A 177 2.67 -3.51 -7.17
N VAL A 178 1.51 -4.14 -7.08
CA VAL A 178 1.27 -5.25 -6.13
C VAL A 178 2.15 -6.45 -6.45
N TYR A 179 2.31 -6.76 -7.73
CA TYR A 179 3.20 -7.80 -8.20
C TYR A 179 4.65 -7.57 -7.74
N GLU A 180 5.22 -6.39 -7.98
CA GLU A 180 6.58 -6.03 -7.52
C GLU A 180 6.70 -6.08 -5.97
N SER A 181 5.62 -5.72 -5.25
CA SER A 181 5.59 -5.83 -3.78
C SER A 181 5.69 -7.28 -3.31
N ILE A 182 4.98 -8.19 -3.98
CA ILE A 182 5.05 -9.63 -3.70
C ILE A 182 6.44 -10.15 -4.08
N LEU A 183 7.04 -9.62 -5.15
CA LEU A 183 8.39 -10.00 -5.52
C LEU A 183 9.40 -9.63 -4.41
N GLU A 184 9.35 -8.42 -3.90
CA GLU A 184 10.34 -7.99 -2.90
C GLU A 184 10.05 -8.54 -1.50
N PHE A 185 8.80 -8.42 -1.07
CA PHE A 185 8.39 -8.64 0.32
C PHE A 185 7.48 -9.82 0.52
N SER A 186 7.10 -10.47 -0.57
CA SER A 186 6.56 -11.82 -0.45
C SER A 186 5.24 -11.84 0.30
N GLY A 187 4.50 -10.77 0.10
CA GLY A 187 3.17 -10.53 0.60
C GLY A 187 2.83 -9.04 0.61
N LEU A 188 1.60 -8.73 0.96
CA LEU A 188 1.10 -7.38 1.19
C LEU A 188 0.04 -7.45 2.29
N ASP A 189 0.29 -6.78 3.41
CA ASP A 189 -0.52 -6.90 4.62
C ASP A 189 -1.45 -5.70 4.82
N VAL A 190 -0.97 -4.51 4.45
CA VAL A 190 -1.69 -3.25 4.63
C VAL A 190 -1.61 -2.41 3.36
N LEU A 191 -2.74 -1.87 2.91
CA LEU A 191 -2.81 -0.84 1.89
C LEU A 191 -3.24 0.48 2.53
N ILE A 192 -2.36 1.49 2.50
CA ILE A 192 -2.72 2.88 2.74
C ILE A 192 -3.02 3.53 1.38
N SER A 193 -4.30 3.66 1.04
CA SER A 193 -4.73 4.34 -0.18
C SER A 193 -4.77 5.86 0.05
N ASN A 194 -3.70 6.55 -0.34
CA ASN A 194 -3.46 7.97 -0.05
C ASN A 194 -3.32 8.85 -1.32
N ALA A 195 -3.73 8.36 -2.49
CA ALA A 195 -3.80 9.21 -3.68
C ALA A 195 -5.00 10.17 -3.62
N GLY A 196 -4.79 11.43 -4.01
CA GLY A 196 -5.87 12.41 -4.12
C GLY A 196 -5.47 13.71 -4.80
N VAL A 197 -6.34 14.22 -5.66
CA VAL A 197 -6.19 15.50 -6.35
C VAL A 197 -7.42 16.38 -6.11
N LEU A 198 -7.21 17.70 -6.14
CA LEU A 198 -8.23 18.71 -5.94
C LEU A 198 -8.24 19.68 -7.12
N ARG A 199 -9.44 20.03 -7.57
CA ARG A 199 -9.74 21.13 -8.51
C ARG A 199 -10.89 21.93 -7.91
N ALA A 200 -10.65 23.21 -7.67
CA ALA A 200 -11.64 24.12 -7.11
C ALA A 200 -12.30 24.91 -8.24
N GLY A 201 -13.60 25.14 -8.12
CA GLY A 201 -14.40 25.90 -9.09
C GLY A 201 -15.84 26.04 -8.63
N SER A 202 -16.54 27.08 -9.07
CA SER A 202 -18.00 27.09 -8.98
C SER A 202 -18.61 26.10 -10.00
N ILE A 203 -19.91 25.85 -9.88
CA ILE A 203 -20.63 24.99 -10.83
C ILE A 203 -20.61 25.57 -12.27
N GLU A 204 -20.51 26.90 -12.39
CA GLU A 204 -20.44 27.59 -13.69
C GLU A 204 -19.03 27.57 -14.30
N GLU A 205 -17.99 27.44 -13.46
CA GLU A 205 -16.58 27.60 -13.87
C GLU A 205 -15.82 26.27 -14.02
N LEU A 206 -16.21 25.21 -13.29
CA LEU A 206 -15.46 23.96 -13.30
C LEU A 206 -15.65 23.23 -14.63
N GLU A 207 -14.53 22.96 -15.32
CA GLU A 207 -14.55 22.22 -16.57
C GLU A 207 -14.80 20.72 -16.33
N GLU A 208 -15.54 20.06 -17.23
CA GLU A 208 -15.86 18.64 -17.14
C GLU A 208 -14.60 17.76 -17.01
N LYS A 209 -13.53 18.07 -17.76
CA LYS A 209 -12.26 17.35 -17.66
C LYS A 209 -11.64 17.38 -16.25
N ASP A 210 -11.86 18.45 -15.48
CA ASP A 210 -11.34 18.58 -14.11
C ASP A 210 -12.19 17.76 -13.15
N PHE A 211 -13.51 17.74 -13.36
CA PHE A 211 -14.42 16.85 -12.64
C PHE A 211 -14.06 15.37 -12.87
N ASP A 212 -13.85 15.00 -14.13
CA ASP A 212 -13.43 13.65 -14.54
C ASP A 212 -12.08 13.28 -13.96
N PHE A 213 -11.10 14.18 -14.03
CA PHE A 213 -9.78 13.95 -13.47
C PHE A 213 -9.83 13.68 -11.96
N VAL A 214 -10.57 14.50 -11.20
CA VAL A 214 -10.76 14.31 -9.76
C VAL A 214 -11.42 12.96 -9.47
N THR A 215 -12.47 12.61 -10.20
CA THR A 215 -13.18 11.33 -10.02
C THR A 215 -12.29 10.14 -10.38
N LYS A 216 -11.56 10.22 -11.49
CA LYS A 216 -10.67 9.18 -11.98
C LYS A 216 -9.55 8.85 -10.97
N VAL A 217 -8.98 9.88 -10.34
CA VAL A 217 -7.91 9.68 -9.36
C VAL A 217 -8.47 9.30 -7.98
N ASN A 218 -9.42 10.08 -7.44
CA ASN A 218 -9.82 9.92 -6.04
C ASN A 218 -10.76 8.74 -5.81
N TYR A 219 -11.71 8.52 -6.73
CA TYR A 219 -12.74 7.50 -6.60
C TYR A 219 -12.31 6.20 -7.30
N LYS A 220 -12.11 6.26 -8.62
CA LYS A 220 -11.67 5.09 -9.39
C LYS A 220 -10.27 4.62 -8.96
N GLY A 221 -9.38 5.54 -8.59
CA GLY A 221 -8.06 5.15 -8.09
C GLY A 221 -8.09 4.37 -6.77
N TYR A 222 -9.01 4.73 -5.86
CA TYR A 222 -9.22 3.93 -4.65
C TYR A 222 -9.76 2.53 -4.99
N TYR A 223 -10.80 2.46 -5.83
CA TYR A 223 -11.31 1.18 -6.34
C TYR A 223 -10.22 0.30 -6.97
N ASN A 224 -9.40 0.86 -7.87
CA ASN A 224 -8.32 0.12 -8.54
C ASN A 224 -7.29 -0.40 -7.53
N SER A 225 -6.94 0.42 -6.53
CA SER A 225 -5.98 0.04 -5.49
C SER A 225 -6.50 -1.15 -4.68
N VAL A 226 -7.75 -1.09 -4.23
CA VAL A 226 -8.41 -2.20 -3.50
C VAL A 226 -8.49 -3.44 -4.38
N LYS A 227 -8.96 -3.31 -5.62
CA LYS A 227 -9.12 -4.42 -6.56
C LYS A 227 -7.80 -5.15 -6.81
N ALA A 228 -6.67 -4.45 -6.82
CA ALA A 228 -5.35 -5.02 -7.04
C ALA A 228 -4.80 -5.78 -5.81
N VAL A 229 -5.03 -5.30 -4.58
CA VAL A 229 -4.46 -5.92 -3.36
C VAL A 229 -5.29 -7.08 -2.80
N VAL A 230 -6.61 -7.08 -3.04
CA VAL A 230 -7.51 -8.08 -2.45
C VAL A 230 -7.11 -9.53 -2.77
N PRO A 231 -6.75 -9.93 -4.01
CA PRO A 231 -6.38 -11.31 -4.31
C PRO A 231 -5.24 -11.85 -3.45
N VAL A 232 -4.18 -11.07 -3.24
CA VAL A 232 -3.02 -11.49 -2.43
C VAL A 232 -3.37 -11.56 -0.94
N MET A 233 -4.10 -10.57 -0.41
CA MET A 233 -4.53 -10.60 0.99
C MET A 233 -5.45 -11.79 1.29
N LYS A 234 -6.42 -12.09 0.40
CA LYS A 234 -7.30 -13.26 0.52
C LYS A 234 -6.51 -14.56 0.61
N ILE A 235 -5.52 -14.72 -0.26
CA ILE A 235 -4.67 -15.91 -0.30
C ILE A 235 -3.84 -16.02 0.99
N GLN A 236 -3.20 -14.94 1.43
CA GLN A 236 -2.45 -14.91 2.69
C GLN A 236 -3.33 -15.32 3.88
N ASN A 237 -4.53 -14.74 3.98
CA ASN A 237 -5.42 -14.95 5.13
C ASN A 237 -6.02 -16.35 5.19
N ARG A 238 -6.10 -17.06 4.05
CA ARG A 238 -6.45 -18.49 4.02
C ARG A 238 -5.38 -19.37 4.66
N HIS A 239 -4.13 -18.93 4.68
CA HIS A 239 -2.98 -19.69 5.18
C HIS A 239 -2.48 -19.21 6.55
N SER A 240 -2.78 -17.98 6.94
CA SER A 240 -2.45 -17.43 8.25
C SER A 240 -3.58 -16.54 8.75
N THR A 241 -4.02 -16.77 9.99
CA THR A 241 -5.01 -15.92 10.66
C THR A 241 -4.38 -15.00 11.70
N GLU A 242 -3.04 -14.98 11.82
CA GLU A 242 -2.32 -14.20 12.84
C GLU A 242 -2.64 -12.71 12.80
N ASN A 243 -2.90 -12.15 11.61
CA ASN A 243 -3.29 -10.75 11.43
C ASN A 243 -4.45 -10.65 10.43
N PHE A 244 -5.26 -9.60 10.54
CA PHE A 244 -6.17 -9.20 9.46
C PHE A 244 -5.41 -8.53 8.32
N GLY A 245 -5.93 -8.59 7.10
CA GLY A 245 -5.53 -7.64 6.06
C GLY A 245 -6.17 -6.28 6.35
N ASP A 246 -5.44 -5.18 6.14
CA ASP A 246 -5.97 -3.84 6.41
C ASP A 246 -5.93 -2.95 5.16
N ILE A 247 -7.08 -2.42 4.76
CA ILE A 247 -7.19 -1.40 3.71
C ILE A 247 -7.66 -0.11 4.36
N ILE A 248 -6.84 0.94 4.26
CA ILE A 248 -7.08 2.22 4.92
C ILE A 248 -7.03 3.33 3.88
N GLN A 249 -8.16 3.99 3.65
CA GLN A 249 -8.22 5.15 2.78
C GLN A 249 -7.84 6.41 3.56
N ILE A 250 -6.88 7.19 3.07
CA ILE A 250 -6.69 8.56 3.54
C ILE A 250 -7.68 9.45 2.78
N ASN A 251 -8.82 9.67 3.43
CA ASN A 251 -9.93 10.46 2.94
C ASN A 251 -9.73 11.94 3.35
N SER A 252 -10.76 12.62 3.81
CA SER A 252 -10.75 14.04 4.18
C SER A 252 -11.96 14.36 5.05
N LYS A 253 -11.89 15.44 5.84
CA LYS A 253 -13.08 16.08 6.40
C LYS A 253 -14.13 16.43 5.33
N SER A 254 -13.69 16.70 4.09
CA SER A 254 -14.59 16.95 2.96
C SER A 254 -15.34 15.71 2.45
N GLY A 255 -15.03 14.52 2.98
CA GLY A 255 -15.86 13.33 2.80
C GLY A 255 -16.98 13.22 3.83
N LEU A 256 -16.92 14.01 4.91
CA LEU A 256 -17.91 14.04 5.99
C LEU A 256 -18.86 15.24 5.87
N GLU A 257 -18.37 16.35 5.29
CA GLU A 257 -19.14 17.58 5.09
C GLU A 257 -18.88 18.16 3.70
N GLY A 258 -19.91 18.73 3.09
CA GLY A 258 -19.79 19.42 1.80
C GLY A 258 -18.77 20.57 1.85
N SER A 259 -18.04 20.78 0.74
CA SER A 259 -17.02 21.82 0.65
C SER A 259 -17.35 22.83 -0.45
N LYS A 260 -17.52 24.10 -0.06
CA LYS A 260 -17.86 25.21 -0.96
C LYS A 260 -16.84 25.33 -2.09
N ARG A 261 -17.31 25.32 -3.35
CA ARG A 261 -16.49 25.39 -4.59
C ARG A 261 -15.46 24.24 -4.75
N ASN A 262 -15.68 23.12 -4.08
CA ASN A 262 -14.85 21.90 -4.20
C ASN A 262 -15.73 20.67 -4.40
N PHE A 263 -16.86 20.81 -5.11
CA PHE A 263 -17.90 19.77 -5.17
C PHE A 263 -17.40 18.47 -5.82
N ALA A 264 -16.53 18.54 -6.85
CA ALA A 264 -15.90 17.35 -7.43
C ALA A 264 -15.03 16.60 -6.39
N TYR A 265 -14.22 17.35 -5.64
CA TYR A 265 -13.37 16.77 -4.58
C TYR A 265 -14.21 16.19 -3.44
N ALA A 266 -15.12 16.98 -2.87
CA ALA A 266 -15.99 16.54 -1.78
C ALA A 266 -16.83 15.34 -2.22
N GLY A 267 -17.50 15.40 -3.37
CA GLY A 267 -18.26 14.28 -3.93
C GLY A 267 -17.43 13.01 -4.07
N SER A 268 -16.20 13.11 -4.60
CA SER A 268 -15.29 11.95 -4.68
C SER A 268 -14.89 11.39 -3.31
N LYS A 269 -14.77 12.24 -2.27
CA LYS A 269 -14.41 11.85 -0.90
C LYS A 269 -15.59 11.22 -0.16
N PHE A 270 -16.80 11.74 -0.33
CA PHE A 270 -18.05 11.08 0.11
C PHE A 270 -18.20 9.71 -0.56
N ALA A 271 -17.99 9.63 -1.88
CA ALA A 271 -18.06 8.37 -2.62
C ALA A 271 -17.00 7.37 -2.15
N GLY A 272 -15.81 7.83 -1.77
CA GLY A 272 -14.77 7.01 -1.14
C GLY A 272 -15.21 6.36 0.18
N ILE A 273 -15.98 7.07 1.02
CA ILE A 273 -16.59 6.49 2.23
C ILE A 273 -17.64 5.45 1.84
N GLY A 274 -18.46 5.72 0.82
CA GLY A 274 -19.39 4.74 0.27
C GLY A 274 -18.69 3.44 -0.18
N LEU A 275 -17.56 3.54 -0.88
CA LEU A 275 -16.73 2.37 -1.22
C LEU A 275 -16.17 1.68 0.02
N THR A 276 -15.69 2.44 1.00
CA THR A 276 -15.16 1.90 2.27
C THR A 276 -16.21 1.01 2.95
N HIS A 277 -17.46 1.49 3.05
CA HIS A 277 -18.55 0.71 3.65
C HIS A 277 -18.85 -0.56 2.83
N SER A 278 -18.98 -0.44 1.50
CA SER A 278 -19.27 -1.58 0.63
C SER A 278 -18.17 -2.64 0.68
N PHE A 279 -16.91 -2.24 0.57
CA PHE A 279 -15.77 -3.15 0.65
C PHE A 279 -15.63 -3.78 2.03
N ALA A 280 -15.90 -3.04 3.10
CA ALA A 280 -15.87 -3.59 4.45
C ALA A 280 -16.88 -4.73 4.66
N MET A 281 -18.10 -4.57 4.13
CA MET A 281 -19.14 -5.61 4.20
C MET A 281 -18.76 -6.85 3.38
N GLU A 282 -18.17 -6.67 2.20
CA GLU A 282 -17.76 -7.77 1.33
C GLU A 282 -16.53 -8.52 1.86
N LEU A 283 -15.48 -7.79 2.25
CA LEU A 283 -14.15 -8.35 2.46
C LEU A 283 -13.91 -8.87 3.89
N ILE A 284 -14.83 -8.65 4.81
CA ILE A 284 -14.70 -9.18 6.18
C ILE A 284 -14.72 -10.71 6.22
N GLU A 285 -15.43 -11.35 5.29
CA GLU A 285 -15.43 -12.82 5.12
C GLU A 285 -14.03 -13.38 4.80
N ASP A 286 -13.16 -12.56 4.21
CA ASP A 286 -11.77 -12.88 3.90
C ASP A 286 -10.78 -12.39 4.97
N ARG A 287 -11.27 -11.95 6.14
CA ARG A 287 -10.47 -11.32 7.20
C ARG A 287 -9.72 -10.07 6.73
N ILE A 288 -10.35 -9.24 5.91
CA ILE A 288 -9.81 -7.96 5.47
C ILE A 288 -10.71 -6.84 6.01
N LYS A 289 -10.13 -5.93 6.80
CA LYS A 289 -10.80 -4.73 7.29
C LYS A 289 -10.62 -3.60 6.29
N VAL A 290 -11.65 -2.76 6.14
CA VAL A 290 -11.61 -1.59 5.25
C VAL A 290 -12.12 -0.38 6.00
N ASN A 291 -11.27 0.62 6.21
CA ASN A 291 -11.62 1.84 6.95
C ASN A 291 -11.14 3.09 6.20
N ALA A 292 -11.72 4.23 6.55
CA ALA A 292 -11.30 5.54 6.07
C ALA A 292 -10.88 6.42 7.25
N ILE A 293 -9.78 7.14 7.07
CA ILE A 293 -9.36 8.20 7.98
C ILE A 293 -9.67 9.53 7.30
N CYS A 294 -10.31 10.45 8.00
CA CYS A 294 -10.77 11.73 7.49
C CYS A 294 -10.02 12.88 8.19
N PRO A 295 -8.80 13.24 7.72
CA PRO A 295 -8.03 14.31 8.33
C PRO A 295 -8.68 15.68 8.15
N GLY A 296 -8.39 16.56 9.11
CA GLY A 296 -8.50 18.00 8.95
C GLY A 296 -7.44 18.56 8.00
N ASN A 297 -7.30 19.88 7.97
CA ASN A 297 -6.32 20.53 7.11
C ASN A 297 -4.89 20.23 7.58
N PHE A 298 -4.02 19.79 6.66
CA PHE A 298 -2.59 19.67 6.90
C PHE A 298 -1.90 20.99 6.53
N PHE A 299 -1.84 21.92 7.47
CA PHE A 299 -1.36 23.26 7.17
C PHE A 299 0.11 23.29 6.79
N GLU A 300 0.95 22.41 7.35
CA GLU A 300 2.37 22.30 7.02
C GLU A 300 2.61 21.54 5.70
N GLY A 301 1.58 20.91 5.13
CA GLY A 301 1.69 20.17 3.88
C GLY A 301 1.84 21.08 2.65
N PRO A 302 2.33 20.53 1.52
CA PRO A 302 2.60 21.31 0.31
C PRO A 302 1.35 22.01 -0.24
N LEU A 303 0.16 21.41 -0.10
CA LEU A 303 -1.08 22.04 -0.54
C LEU A 303 -1.34 23.40 0.14
N TRP A 304 -0.97 23.55 1.41
CA TRP A 304 -1.27 24.76 2.19
C TRP A 304 -0.08 25.72 2.26
N SER A 305 1.11 25.20 2.56
CA SER A 305 2.30 25.99 2.90
C SER A 305 3.28 26.20 1.74
N ASP A 306 3.02 25.67 0.53
CA ASP A 306 3.89 25.95 -0.61
C ASP A 306 4.00 27.48 -0.84
N PRO A 307 5.23 28.03 -0.96
CA PRO A 307 5.46 29.46 -0.95
C PRO A 307 4.97 30.17 -2.23
N GLU A 308 4.73 29.44 -3.30
CA GLU A 308 4.29 30.01 -4.58
C GLU A 308 2.81 29.71 -4.85
N ASN A 309 2.43 28.46 -4.64
CA ASN A 309 1.16 27.87 -5.06
C ASN A 309 0.33 27.36 -3.87
N GLY A 310 0.79 27.50 -2.62
CA GLY A 310 0.06 27.05 -1.44
C GLY A 310 -1.22 27.84 -1.20
N LEU A 311 -2.23 27.19 -0.60
CA LEU A 311 -3.53 27.81 -0.33
C LEU A 311 -3.43 29.06 0.53
N PHE A 312 -2.50 29.16 1.48
CA PHE A 312 -2.36 30.39 2.27
C PHE A 312 -1.97 31.60 1.41
N VAL A 313 -1.03 31.42 0.49
CA VAL A 313 -0.59 32.47 -0.45
C VAL A 313 -1.73 32.85 -1.39
N GLN A 314 -2.43 31.85 -1.96
CA GLN A 314 -3.57 32.10 -2.84
C GLN A 314 -4.70 32.84 -2.13
N TYR A 315 -4.98 32.48 -0.87
CA TYR A 315 -6.09 33.05 -0.10
C TYR A 315 -5.78 34.47 0.38
N LEU A 316 -4.51 34.77 0.69
CA LEU A 316 -4.05 36.13 0.94
C LEU A 316 -4.24 37.00 -0.32
N LYS A 317 -3.74 36.54 -1.48
CA LYS A 317 -3.86 37.26 -2.77
C LYS A 317 -5.32 37.50 -3.17
N ALA A 318 -6.20 36.53 -2.89
CA ALA A 318 -7.63 36.63 -3.18
C ALA A 318 -8.44 37.39 -2.12
N GLY A 319 -7.81 37.91 -1.05
CA GLY A 319 -8.49 38.66 0.01
C GLY A 319 -9.57 37.85 0.74
N LYS A 320 -9.40 36.52 0.86
CA LYS A 320 -10.43 35.64 1.43
C LYS A 320 -10.60 35.80 2.94
N VAL A 321 -9.54 36.22 3.63
CA VAL A 321 -9.57 36.51 5.06
C VAL A 321 -9.54 38.02 5.22
N LYS A 322 -10.61 38.55 5.82
CA LYS A 322 -10.73 39.99 6.07
C LYS A 322 -9.57 40.46 6.95
N ASP A 323 -8.98 41.60 6.60
CA ASP A 323 -7.89 42.26 7.33
C ASP A 323 -6.56 41.48 7.41
N ALA A 324 -6.43 40.35 6.70
CA ALA A 324 -5.16 39.62 6.61
C ALA A 324 -4.14 40.37 5.76
N LEU A 325 -2.96 40.64 6.32
CA LEU A 325 -1.86 41.32 5.65
C LEU A 325 -0.73 40.35 5.25
N THR A 326 -0.67 39.21 5.93
CA THR A 326 0.38 38.20 5.78
C THR A 326 -0.19 36.80 5.64
N VAL A 327 0.63 35.87 5.13
CA VAL A 327 0.33 34.43 5.11
C VAL A 327 0.06 33.90 6.52
N GLU A 328 0.76 34.43 7.52
CA GLU A 328 0.57 34.05 8.91
C GLU A 328 -0.78 34.51 9.47
N ASP A 329 -1.32 35.65 9.02
CA ASP A 329 -2.67 36.07 9.40
C ASP A 329 -3.73 35.12 8.83
N VAL A 330 -3.56 34.71 7.56
CA VAL A 330 -4.43 33.70 6.94
C VAL A 330 -4.33 32.38 7.69
N LYS A 331 -3.11 31.90 8.00
CA LYS A 331 -2.89 30.67 8.75
C LYS A 331 -3.57 30.72 10.12
N ARG A 332 -3.34 31.77 10.92
CA ARG A 332 -3.97 31.97 12.23
C ARG A 332 -5.50 31.97 12.15
N HIS A 333 -6.07 32.57 11.10
CA HIS A 333 -7.51 32.52 10.88
C HIS A 333 -8.00 31.08 10.68
N TYR A 334 -7.37 30.27 9.82
CA TYR A 334 -7.77 28.89 9.60
C TYR A 334 -7.51 27.96 10.80
N GLU A 335 -6.47 28.21 11.59
CA GLU A 335 -6.23 27.52 12.86
C GLU A 335 -7.31 27.84 13.90
N SER A 336 -7.79 29.08 13.96
CA SER A 336 -8.87 29.48 14.87
C SER A 336 -10.21 28.78 14.60
N MET A 337 -10.39 28.26 13.37
CA MET A 337 -11.57 27.46 12.99
C MET A 337 -11.45 25.98 13.39
N VAL A 338 -10.31 25.56 13.94
CA VAL A 338 -10.10 24.21 14.46
C VAL A 338 -10.16 24.29 15.99
N PRO A 339 -11.09 23.61 16.67
CA PRO A 339 -11.19 23.67 18.14
C PRO A 339 -9.90 23.29 18.88
N ALA A 340 -9.10 22.38 18.33
CA ALA A 340 -7.78 22.02 18.86
C ALA A 340 -6.68 23.08 18.64
N GLY A 341 -6.98 24.19 17.95
CA GLY A 341 -6.10 25.35 17.78
C GLY A 341 -4.90 25.14 16.83
N ARG A 342 -4.92 24.10 15.99
CA ARG A 342 -3.83 23.80 15.03
C ARG A 342 -4.31 22.95 13.85
N GLY A 343 -3.48 22.88 12.81
CA GLY A 343 -3.63 21.91 11.71
C GLY A 343 -3.45 20.46 12.17
N CYS A 344 -3.99 19.53 11.37
CA CYS A 344 -3.77 18.10 11.52
C CYS A 344 -2.36 17.74 11.05
N ARG A 345 -1.65 16.90 11.82
CA ARG A 345 -0.29 16.45 11.50
C ARG A 345 -0.29 15.00 11.05
N VAL A 346 0.82 14.59 10.43
CA VAL A 346 1.05 13.18 10.06
C VAL A 346 0.93 12.26 11.27
N GLU A 347 1.43 12.67 12.44
CA GLU A 347 1.38 11.87 13.67
C GLU A 347 -0.05 11.61 14.13
N ASP A 348 -0.96 12.56 13.92
CA ASP A 348 -2.37 12.39 14.29
C ASP A 348 -3.02 11.33 13.38
N VAL A 349 -2.74 11.38 12.08
CA VAL A 349 -3.22 10.41 11.10
C VAL A 349 -2.64 9.02 11.37
N VAL A 350 -1.34 8.91 11.64
CA VAL A 350 -0.68 7.63 11.92
C VAL A 350 -1.21 6.99 13.21
N LYS A 351 -1.56 7.78 14.23
CA LYS A 351 -2.23 7.24 15.42
C LYS A 351 -3.56 6.58 15.08
N ALA A 352 -4.37 7.20 14.21
CA ALA A 352 -5.62 6.60 13.74
C ALA A 352 -5.37 5.36 12.87
N ILE A 353 -4.35 5.35 12.00
CA ILE A 353 -3.93 4.17 11.23
C ILE A 353 -3.62 3.01 12.17
N LYS A 354 -2.80 3.25 13.20
CA LYS A 354 -2.43 2.20 14.16
C LYS A 354 -3.64 1.69 14.94
N TYR A 355 -4.54 2.58 15.34
CA TYR A 355 -5.80 2.20 16.00
C TYR A 355 -6.61 1.25 15.12
N VAL A 356 -6.87 1.59 13.84
CA VAL A 356 -7.68 0.73 12.98
C VAL A 356 -7.01 -0.60 12.65
N ILE A 357 -5.68 -0.65 12.62
CA ILE A 357 -4.94 -1.90 12.44
C ILE A 357 -5.10 -2.80 13.66
N ASP A 358 -4.93 -2.24 14.86
CA ASP A 358 -5.00 -2.96 16.15
C ASP A 358 -6.42 -3.42 16.50
N GLN A 359 -7.43 -2.63 16.11
CA GLN A 359 -8.84 -2.94 16.39
C GLN A 359 -9.36 -4.07 15.49
N GLU A 360 -9.62 -5.25 16.06
CA GLU A 360 -10.09 -6.42 15.31
C GLU A 360 -11.62 -6.45 15.09
N TYR A 361 -12.39 -5.76 15.92
CA TYR A 361 -13.86 -5.83 15.92
C TYR A 361 -14.54 -4.67 15.18
N GLU A 362 -13.78 -3.86 14.43
CA GLU A 362 -14.30 -2.73 13.66
C GLU A 362 -13.83 -2.76 12.21
N THR A 363 -14.76 -2.49 11.30
CA THR A 363 -14.51 -2.27 9.87
C THR A 363 -15.59 -1.34 9.32
N GLY A 364 -15.35 -0.71 8.17
CA GLY A 364 -16.29 0.18 7.52
C GLY A 364 -16.42 1.55 8.18
N GLN A 365 -15.44 1.99 8.97
CA GLN A 365 -15.52 3.26 9.71
C GLN A 365 -14.94 4.43 8.91
N ALA A 366 -15.54 5.61 9.05
CA ALA A 366 -14.99 6.88 8.58
C ALA A 366 -14.54 7.73 9.78
N ILE A 367 -13.27 7.64 10.14
CA ILE A 367 -12.74 8.16 11.41
C ILE A 367 -12.30 9.61 11.25
N PRO A 368 -12.93 10.58 11.94
CA PRO A 368 -12.52 11.97 11.89
C PRO A 368 -11.20 12.19 12.66
N VAL A 369 -10.21 12.78 12.00
CA VAL A 369 -8.98 13.29 12.62
C VAL A 369 -8.90 14.79 12.36
N THR A 370 -9.86 15.51 12.95
CA THR A 370 -10.22 16.87 12.53
C THR A 370 -9.95 17.95 13.58
N GLY A 371 -9.35 17.59 14.71
CA GLY A 371 -9.13 18.54 15.82
C GLY A 371 -10.45 19.10 16.40
N GLY A 372 -11.54 18.34 16.30
CA GLY A 372 -12.88 18.75 16.74
C GLY A 372 -13.70 19.54 15.71
N GLN A 373 -13.16 19.79 14.51
CA GLN A 373 -13.85 20.58 13.49
C GLN A 373 -15.07 19.85 12.89
N VAL A 374 -15.05 18.53 12.86
CA VAL A 374 -16.19 17.69 12.47
C VAL A 374 -16.37 16.63 13.54
N MET A 375 -17.57 16.55 14.11
CA MET A 375 -17.99 15.53 15.07
C MET A 375 -19.10 14.70 14.43
N LEU A 376 -18.99 13.37 14.50
CA LEU A 376 -20.04 12.47 14.01
C LEU A 376 -21.20 12.49 15.02
N SER A 377 -22.43 12.61 14.52
CA SER A 377 -23.65 12.73 15.32
C SER A 377 -24.49 11.46 15.29
#